data_AF-A0A382EXC8-F1
#
_entry.id   AF-A0A382EXC8-F1
#
_cell.length_a   1.000
_cell.length_b   1.000
_cell.length_c   1.000
_cell.angle_alpha   90.00
_cell.angle_beta   90.00
_cell.angle_gamma   90.00
#
_symmetry.space_group_name_H-M   'P 1'
#
loop_
_entity.id
_entity.type
_entity.pdbx_description
1 polymer ?
#
loop_
_entity_poly.entity_id
_entity_poly.type
_entity_poly.pdbx_seq_one_letter_code
_entity_poly.pdbx_strand_id
1 'polypeptide(L)'
;MQANRFNIRTPPGSDWYELTQEEVLEPDIPIVDPHHHLWRIPGLDYLLENLQNDTQSGHDVRKTVFVECSASYRDTGPDHLKPVGETEFVAEIAEKSKED
;
A
#
# COMPACT_ATOMS: atom_id res chain seq x y z
N MET A 1 0.95 4.51 24.71
CA MET A 1 -0.46 4.12 24.45
C MET A 1 -1.05 5.09 23.44
N GLN A 2 -0.98 4.77 22.14
CA GLN A 2 -1.75 5.46 21.11
C GLN A 2 -2.98 4.59 20.80
N ALA A 3 -3.96 4.61 21.70
CA ALA A 3 -5.28 4.15 21.34
C ALA A 3 -5.99 5.34 20.68
N ASN A 4 -6.60 5.11 19.51
CA ASN A 4 -7.58 6.01 18.87
C ASN A 4 -7.09 7.02 17.80
N ARG A 5 -6.14 6.66 16.92
CA ARG A 5 -5.85 7.47 15.71
C ARG A 5 -6.72 7.14 14.49
N PHE A 6 -7.37 5.98 14.48
CA PHE A 6 -8.22 5.57 13.37
C PHE A 6 -9.63 5.28 13.92
N ASN A 7 -10.58 6.18 13.66
CA ASN A 7 -12.00 5.89 13.82
C ASN A 7 -12.42 4.98 12.67
N ILE A 8 -12.05 3.70 12.74
CA ILE A 8 -12.15 2.75 11.63
C ILE A 8 -13.62 2.42 11.38
N ARG A 9 -14.18 2.98 10.30
CA ARG A 9 -15.34 2.40 9.64
C ARG A 9 -14.85 1.25 8.78
N THR A 10 -15.56 0.12 8.80
CA THR A 10 -15.31 -0.97 7.87
C THR A 10 -15.42 -0.44 6.44
N PRO A 11 -14.36 -0.51 5.62
CA PRO A 11 -14.45 -0.18 4.21
C PRO A 11 -15.42 -1.14 3.49
N PRO A 12 -15.93 -0.75 2.32
CA PRO A 12 -16.66 -1.67 1.45
C PRO A 12 -15.81 -2.91 1.14
N GLY A 13 -16.46 -4.07 1.04
CA GLY A 13 -15.80 -5.33 0.66
C GLY A 13 -15.56 -5.44 -0.84
N SER A 14 -15.03 -6.60 -1.26
CA SER A 14 -14.81 -6.89 -2.69
C SER A 14 -16.09 -6.84 -3.52
N ASP A 15 -17.22 -7.17 -2.90
CA ASP A 15 -18.56 -7.08 -3.48
C ASP A 15 -18.91 -5.68 -4.00
N TRP A 16 -18.36 -4.63 -3.38
CA TRP A 16 -18.53 -3.26 -3.84
C TRP A 16 -17.65 -2.92 -5.04
N TYR A 17 -16.38 -3.36 -5.07
CA TYR A 17 -15.47 -3.12 -6.19
C TYR A 17 -15.92 -3.83 -7.48
N GLU A 18 -16.62 -4.96 -7.35
CA GLU A 18 -17.10 -5.76 -8.47
C GLU A 18 -18.39 -5.22 -9.11
N LEU A 19 -19.02 -4.19 -8.54
CA LEU A 19 -20.29 -3.63 -9.07
C LEU A 19 -20.15 -3.04 -10.47
N THR A 20 -18.96 -2.61 -10.87
CA THR A 20 -18.70 -2.02 -12.18
C THR A 20 -17.30 -2.40 -12.63
N GLN A 21 -17.17 -2.83 -13.88
CA GLN A 21 -15.89 -3.12 -14.52
C GLN A 21 -15.78 -2.20 -15.74
N GLU A 22 -14.74 -1.36 -15.74
CA GLU A 22 -14.47 -0.42 -16.83
C GLU A 22 -13.41 -1.00 -17.77
N GLU A 23 -13.49 -0.65 -19.06
CA GLU A 23 -12.48 -1.05 -20.02
C GLU A 23 -11.18 -0.26 -19.79
N VAL A 24 -10.06 -0.97 -19.76
CA VAL A 24 -8.73 -0.36 -19.66
C VAL A 24 -8.44 0.44 -20.92
N LEU A 25 -8.29 1.75 -20.77
CA LEU A 25 -7.92 2.64 -21.86
C LEU A 25 -6.40 2.66 -22.03
N GLU A 26 -5.96 2.60 -23.30
CA GLU A 26 -4.55 2.73 -23.69
C GLU A 26 -3.61 1.82 -22.87
N PRO A 27 -3.84 0.50 -22.86
CA PRO A 27 -3.16 -0.44 -21.95
C PRO A 27 -1.63 -0.48 -22.12
N ASP A 28 -1.13 -0.08 -23.28
CA ASP A 28 0.29 -0.09 -23.61
C ASP A 28 1.05 1.19 -23.16
N ILE A 29 0.36 2.19 -22.60
CA ILE A 29 1.03 3.41 -22.09
C ILE A 29 1.78 3.08 -20.80
N PRO A 30 3.11 3.25 -20.76
CA PRO A 30 3.87 2.99 -19.54
C PRO A 30 3.55 4.03 -18.47
N ILE A 31 3.17 3.55 -17.29
CA ILE A 31 2.75 4.36 -16.14
C ILE A 31 3.75 4.23 -15.00
N VAL A 32 3.97 5.35 -14.30
CA VAL A 32 4.51 5.36 -12.94
C VAL A 32 3.36 5.79 -12.03
N ASP A 33 2.93 4.91 -11.14
CA ASP A 33 1.98 5.29 -10.08
C ASP A 33 2.70 6.20 -9.08
N PRO A 34 2.35 7.49 -8.99
CA PRO A 34 3.10 8.43 -8.17
C PRO A 34 2.74 8.35 -6.69
N HIS A 35 1.73 7.56 -6.28
CA HIS A 35 1.26 7.57 -4.90
C HIS A 35 0.52 6.28 -4.53
N HIS A 36 1.15 5.45 -3.71
CA HIS A 36 0.46 4.41 -2.95
C HIS A 36 0.92 4.41 -1.49
N HIS A 37 0.18 3.69 -0.65
CA HIS A 37 0.52 3.43 0.73
C HIS A 37 0.68 1.92 0.95
N LEU A 38 1.36 1.55 2.04
CA LEU A 38 1.52 0.18 2.50
C LEU A 38 1.38 0.20 4.02
N TRP A 39 0.54 -0.66 4.57
CA TRP A 39 0.35 -0.73 6.01
C TRP A 39 -0.06 -2.13 6.45
N ARG A 40 0.32 -2.45 7.69
CA ARG A 40 -0.19 -3.62 8.41
C ARG A 40 -1.11 -3.15 9.52
N ILE A 41 -2.42 -3.16 9.25
CA ILE A 41 -3.47 -2.74 10.16
C ILE A 41 -4.48 -3.89 10.21
N PRO A 42 -4.72 -4.51 11.38
CA PRO A 42 -5.61 -5.66 11.49
C PRO A 42 -6.98 -5.42 10.83
N GLY A 43 -7.30 -6.26 9.84
CA GLY A 43 -8.55 -6.19 9.07
C GLY A 43 -8.56 -5.19 7.91
N LEU A 44 -7.46 -4.47 7.68
CA LEU A 44 -7.30 -3.46 6.63
C LEU A 44 -5.94 -3.56 5.93
N ASP A 45 -5.21 -4.67 6.06
CA ASP A 45 -3.87 -4.81 5.50
C ASP A 45 -3.85 -4.44 4.01
N TYR A 46 -2.84 -3.65 3.62
CA TYR A 46 -2.53 -3.36 2.23
C TYR A 46 -1.02 -3.51 2.05
N LEU A 47 -0.62 -4.65 1.48
CA LEU A 47 0.76 -5.11 1.37
C LEU A 47 1.10 -5.40 -0.10
N LEU A 48 2.25 -6.05 -0.34
CA LEU A 48 2.77 -6.33 -1.67
C LEU A 48 1.76 -7.02 -2.59
N GLU A 49 1.10 -8.09 -2.12
CA GLU A 49 0.11 -8.82 -2.91
C GLU A 49 -1.09 -7.94 -3.31
N ASN A 50 -1.54 -7.06 -2.42
CA ASN A 50 -2.61 -6.12 -2.74
C ASN A 50 -2.18 -5.12 -3.82
N LEU A 51 -0.98 -4.56 -3.68
CA LEU A 51 -0.42 -3.65 -4.68
C LEU A 51 -0.22 -4.35 -6.03
N GLN A 52 0.23 -5.60 -6.04
CA GLN A 52 0.40 -6.39 -7.25
C GLN A 52 -0.95 -6.64 -7.94
N ASN A 53 -1.98 -7.01 -7.19
CA ASN A 53 -3.33 -7.19 -7.73
C ASN A 53 -3.85 -5.89 -8.41
N ASP A 54 -3.64 -4.73 -7.78
CA ASP A 54 -4.08 -3.45 -8.34
C ASP A 54 -3.25 -3.04 -9.57
N THR A 55 -1.93 -3.19 -9.51
CA THR A 55 -1.02 -2.80 -10.60
C THR A 55 -1.03 -3.75 -11.79
N GLN A 56 -1.52 -4.98 -11.61
CA GLN A 56 -1.68 -5.99 -12.67
C GLN A 56 -3.13 -6.09 -13.19
N SER A 57 -3.96 -5.10 -12.91
CA SER A 57 -5.37 -5.05 -13.34
C SER A 57 -5.58 -4.72 -14.84
N GLY A 58 -4.50 -4.45 -15.59
CA GLY A 58 -4.50 -4.33 -17.05
C GLY A 58 -3.76 -3.11 -17.61
N HIS A 59 -3.46 -2.11 -16.79
CA HIS A 59 -2.59 -0.99 -17.16
C HIS A 59 -1.09 -1.38 -17.10
N ASP A 60 -0.24 -0.81 -17.96
CA ASP A 60 1.22 -1.00 -17.94
C ASP A 60 1.89 -0.16 -16.82
N VAL A 61 1.62 -0.49 -15.56
CA VAL A 61 2.27 0.13 -14.39
C VAL A 61 3.66 -0.47 -14.19
N ARG A 62 4.71 0.32 -14.41
CA ARG A 62 6.10 -0.17 -14.37
C ARG A 62 6.84 0.14 -13.08
N LYS A 63 6.42 1.19 -12.38
CA LYS A 63 7.01 1.67 -11.13
C LYS A 63 5.95 2.32 -10.28
N THR A 64 6.19 2.34 -8.99
CA THR A 64 5.33 3.02 -8.02
C THR A 64 6.17 3.89 -7.09
N VAL A 65 5.53 4.86 -6.44
CA VAL A 65 6.13 5.68 -5.40
C VAL A 65 5.31 5.48 -4.12
N PHE A 66 5.96 4.96 -3.08
CA PHE A 66 5.37 4.87 -1.75
C PHE A 66 5.39 6.24 -1.06
N VAL A 67 4.31 6.58 -0.35
CA VAL A 67 4.19 7.78 0.46
C VAL A 67 3.90 7.42 1.92
N GLU A 68 4.66 8.02 2.85
CA GLU A 68 4.54 7.88 4.32
C GLU A 68 3.07 7.99 4.77
N CYS A 69 2.63 7.11 5.67
CA CYS A 69 1.25 7.04 6.13
C CYS A 69 1.11 6.79 7.64
N SER A 70 2.19 7.02 8.39
CA SER A 70 2.25 6.83 9.83
C SER A 70 1.98 5.38 10.28
N ALA A 71 2.35 4.41 9.44
CA ALA A 71 2.23 2.98 9.73
C ALA A 71 3.59 2.39 10.10
N SER A 72 3.60 1.23 10.77
CA SER A 72 4.83 0.45 11.01
C SER A 72 5.97 1.20 11.71
N TYR A 73 5.67 2.22 12.52
CA TYR A 73 6.68 2.90 13.34
C TYR A 73 7.30 1.92 14.35
N ARG A 74 8.56 2.13 14.73
CA ARG A 74 9.22 1.31 15.75
C ARG A 74 8.50 1.48 17.10
N ASP A 75 8.26 0.36 17.78
CA ASP A 75 7.66 0.38 19.13
C ASP A 75 8.63 0.86 20.22
N THR A 76 9.93 0.84 19.93
CA THR A 76 11.00 1.16 20.88
C THR A 76 12.05 2.11 20.27
N GLY A 77 12.92 2.66 21.12
CA GLY A 77 13.96 3.61 20.71
C GLY A 77 13.54 5.09 20.86
N PRO A 78 14.42 6.04 20.48
CA PRO A 78 14.15 7.48 20.57
C PRO A 78 12.92 7.89 19.76
N ASP A 79 12.05 8.72 20.34
CA ASP A 79 10.77 9.07 19.71
C ASP A 79 10.91 9.66 18.30
N HIS A 80 11.92 10.50 18.08
CA HIS A 80 12.19 11.12 16.77
C HIS A 80 12.71 10.13 15.71
N LEU A 81 13.08 8.90 16.09
CA LEU A 81 13.53 7.84 15.18
C LEU A 81 12.50 6.71 15.03
N LYS A 82 11.35 6.78 15.70
CA LYS A 82 10.28 5.80 15.51
C LYS A 82 9.73 5.76 14.09
N PRO A 83 9.55 6.90 13.37
CA PRO A 83 9.08 6.89 11.98
C PRO A 83 9.98 6.13 11.00
N VAL A 84 11.26 5.97 11.32
CA VAL A 84 12.20 5.21 10.48
C VAL A 84 11.78 3.74 10.33
N GLY A 85 11.01 3.20 11.28
CA GLY A 85 10.44 1.84 11.17
C GLY A 85 9.57 1.66 9.92
N GLU A 86 8.85 2.70 9.49
CA GLU A 86 8.06 2.66 8.26
C GLU A 86 8.95 2.56 7.03
N THR A 87 10.06 3.31 7.01
CA THR A 87 11.05 3.24 5.94
C THR A 87 11.68 1.85 5.85
N GLU A 88 12.02 1.24 6.98
CA GLU A 88 12.56 -0.13 7.05
C GLU A 88 11.53 -1.15 6.52
N PHE A 89 10.27 -1.04 6.98
CA PHE A 89 9.17 -1.89 6.54
C PHE A 89 8.92 -1.82 5.02
N VAL A 90 8.90 -0.61 4.44
CA VAL A 90 8.70 -0.44 3.00
C VAL A 90 9.93 -0.89 2.20
N ALA A 91 11.14 -0.65 2.70
CA ALA A 91 12.36 -1.11 2.05
C ALA A 91 12.40 -2.65 1.95
N GLU A 92 11.96 -3.37 2.99
CA GLU A 92 11.82 -4.82 2.94
C GLU A 92 10.79 -5.30 1.90
N ILE A 93 9.65 -4.60 1.79
CA ILE A 93 8.65 -4.92 0.77
C ILE A 93 9.19 -4.66 -0.65
N ALA A 94 9.89 -3.54 -0.84
CA ALA A 94 10.51 -3.19 -2.10
C ALA A 94 11.67 -4.12 -2.50
N GLU A 95 12.32 -4.78 -1.54
CA GLU A 95 13.29 -5.85 -1.84
C GLU A 95 12.57 -7.11 -2.31
N LYS A 96 11.53 -7.54 -1.58
CA LYS A 96 10.72 -8.71 -1.94
C LYS A 96 10.05 -8.58 -3.31
N SER A 97 9.64 -7.37 -3.68
CA SER A 97 9.02 -7.13 -5.00
C SER A 97 9.97 -7.35 -6.18
N LYS A 98 11.25 -7.64 -5.94
CA LYS A 98 12.23 -8.02 -6.98
C LYS A 98 12.31 -9.53 -7.20
N GLU A 99 11.68 -10.34 -6.34
CA GLU A 99 11.78 -11.80 -6.36
C GLU A 99 10.81 -12.46 -7.36
N ASP A 100 10.09 -11.65 -8.15
CA ASP A 100 9.16 -12.07 -9.21
C ASP A 100 9.72 -11.89 -10.63
#